data_AF-A0A927M6D2-F1
#
_entry.id   AF-A0A927M6D2-F1
#
_cell.length_a   1.000
_cell.length_b   1.000
_cell.length_c   1.000
_cell.angle_alpha   90.00
_cell.angle_beta   90.00
_cell.angle_gamma   90.00
#
_symmetry.space_group_name_H-M   'P 1'
#
loop_
_entity.id
_entity.type
_entity.pdbx_description
1 polymer ?
#
loop_
_entity_poly.entity_id
_entity_poly.type
_entity_poly.pdbx_seq_one_letter_code
_entity_poly.pdbx_strand_id
1 'polypeptide(L)'
;MRAIGGTRQLAPPSAHAHACWSYDDPADFDTRAQAFLLDGLPAGERVWLVTAEQPRDVVERLRTVSDLGAALGRGAAQVVPLTSTYRGDVIDPAAQVAAYAAATEQALATGYTGLRVVADATSLVRTPARLAAFARYEHLIDRYMRTRPMSAVCGYDRRELGDQAVAELACMHPEGNADDTLFRLHACDPGDGAAALSGELDKFNLELFSTALDRADLRPVDGELVLWASDLRFIDHHCLTWLRDHARRLGATAVLRTSRSTAARLVDLLDLSGIRVEAAR
;
A
#
# COMPACT_ATOMS: atom_id res chain seq x y z
N MET A 1 -19.30 19.00 26.19
CA MET A 1 -18.54 19.30 24.95
C MET A 1 -17.11 18.83 25.16
N ARG A 2 -16.75 17.64 24.65
CA ARG A 2 -15.37 17.14 24.66
C ARG A 2 -14.79 17.39 23.28
N ALA A 3 -13.74 18.19 23.22
CA ALA A 3 -12.93 18.35 22.02
C ALA A 3 -12.15 17.04 21.78
N ILE A 4 -12.34 16.44 20.60
CA ILE A 4 -11.55 15.33 20.09
C ILE A 4 -10.98 15.85 18.78
N GLY A 5 -9.67 16.08 18.75
CA GLY A 5 -8.98 16.69 17.63
C GLY A 5 -7.48 16.59 17.86
N GLY A 6 -7.00 15.37 18.07
CA GLY A 6 -5.59 15.06 18.07
C GLY A 6 -5.26 14.40 16.75
N THR A 7 -4.75 15.18 15.80
CA THR A 7 -4.10 14.63 14.60
C THR A 7 -2.89 13.83 15.08
N ARG A 8 -3.00 12.50 15.06
CA ARG A 8 -1.89 11.61 15.36
C ARG A 8 -0.87 11.76 14.25
N GLN A 9 0.24 12.42 14.56
CA GLN A 9 1.41 12.47 13.68
C GLN A 9 1.89 11.03 13.48
N LEU A 10 1.82 10.55 12.23
CA LEU A 10 2.40 9.26 11.86
C LEU A 10 3.92 9.35 12.08
N ALA A 11 4.50 8.27 12.64
CA ALA A 11 5.95 8.15 12.71
C ALA A 11 6.53 8.21 11.29
N PRO A 12 7.76 8.72 11.11
CA PRO A 12 8.37 8.75 9.79
C PRO A 12 8.39 7.32 9.21
N PRO A 13 7.93 7.15 7.97
CA PRO A 13 7.94 5.86 7.28
C PRO A 13 9.33 5.20 7.36
N SER A 14 9.36 3.87 7.53
CA SER A 14 10.60 3.10 7.42
C SER A 14 11.30 3.33 6.06
N ALA A 15 12.59 2.99 5.94
CA ALA A 15 13.42 3.23 4.75
C ALA A 15 12.88 2.65 3.41
N HIS A 16 11.78 1.89 3.46
CA HIS A 16 11.14 1.21 2.34
C HIS A 16 9.61 1.24 2.44
N ALA A 17 9.05 2.30 3.04
CA ALA A 17 7.65 2.34 3.39
C ALA A 17 6.72 2.64 2.20
N HIS A 18 5.54 2.05 2.28
CA HIS A 18 4.43 2.28 1.38
C HIS A 18 3.20 2.69 2.22
N ALA A 19 2.81 3.96 2.15
CA ALA A 19 1.78 4.51 3.01
C ALA A 19 0.55 5.01 2.23
N CYS A 20 -0.64 4.70 2.73
CA CYS A 20 -1.89 5.24 2.20
C CYS A 20 -2.31 6.49 2.98
N TRP A 21 -2.51 7.62 2.28
CA TRP A 21 -3.12 8.82 2.84
C TRP A 21 -4.48 9.11 2.23
N SER A 22 -5.51 8.89 3.03
CA SER A 22 -6.85 9.41 2.79
C SER A 22 -6.93 10.86 3.24
N TYR A 23 -7.49 11.75 2.41
CA TYR A 23 -7.66 13.16 2.76
C TYR A 23 -9.03 13.68 2.33
N ASP A 24 -9.52 14.68 3.08
CA ASP A 24 -10.70 15.47 2.70
C ASP A 24 -10.30 16.90 2.29
N ASP A 25 -9.13 17.39 2.69
CA ASP A 25 -8.60 18.70 2.31
C ASP A 25 -7.33 18.52 1.47
N PRO A 26 -7.34 18.90 0.18
CA PRO A 26 -6.15 18.89 -0.66
C PRO A 26 -4.98 19.71 -0.07
N ALA A 27 -5.25 20.78 0.70
CA ALA A 27 -4.19 21.58 1.32
C ALA A 27 -3.45 20.81 2.43
N ASP A 28 -4.18 19.98 3.19
CA ASP A 28 -3.58 19.09 4.18
C ASP A 28 -2.72 18.01 3.50
N PHE A 29 -3.20 17.45 2.38
CA PHE A 29 -2.42 16.52 1.58
C PHE A 29 -1.14 17.17 1.04
N ASP A 30 -1.24 18.35 0.44
CA ASP A 30 -0.09 19.11 -0.07
C ASP A 30 0.96 19.39 1.02
N THR A 31 0.50 19.77 2.22
CA THR A 31 1.40 20.03 3.36
C THR A 31 2.14 18.76 3.78
N ARG A 32 1.44 17.63 3.89
CA ARG A 32 2.06 16.34 4.26
C ARG A 32 2.96 15.80 3.15
N ALA A 33 2.57 15.98 1.89
CA ALA A 33 3.35 15.60 0.71
C ALA A 33 4.70 16.32 0.72
N GLN A 34 4.68 17.64 0.94
CA GLN A 34 5.90 18.45 1.04
C GLN A 34 6.80 17.97 2.20
N ALA A 35 6.23 17.73 3.38
CA ALA A 35 6.99 17.23 4.53
C ALA A 35 7.68 15.89 4.23
N PHE A 36 6.94 14.92 3.68
CA PHE A 36 7.51 13.61 3.33
C PHE A 36 8.60 13.71 2.26
N LEU A 37 8.43 14.57 1.24
CA LEU A 37 9.46 14.79 0.23
C LEU A 37 10.70 15.48 0.82
N LEU A 38 10.52 16.44 1.72
CA LEU A 38 11.61 17.12 2.41
C LEU A 38 12.46 16.16 3.25
N ASP A 39 11.83 15.18 3.91
CA ASP A 39 12.53 14.17 4.73
C ASP A 39 13.49 13.29 3.89
N GLY A 40 13.20 13.08 2.61
CA GLY A 40 14.04 12.28 1.72
C GLY A 40 15.30 13.00 1.22
N LEU A 41 15.28 14.33 1.13
CA LEU A 41 16.42 15.11 0.65
C LEU A 41 17.70 14.94 1.49
N PRO A 42 17.69 15.06 2.83
CA PRO A 42 18.89 14.83 3.65
C PRO A 42 19.33 13.36 3.66
N ALA A 43 18.42 12.41 3.37
CA ALA A 43 18.75 11.00 3.19
C ALA A 43 19.42 10.70 1.83
N GLY A 44 19.57 11.71 0.97
CA GLY A 44 20.20 11.59 -0.35
C GLY A 44 19.29 11.00 -1.42
N GLU A 45 17.98 10.95 -1.19
CA GLU A 45 17.02 10.38 -2.12
C GLU A 45 16.63 11.38 -3.21
N ARG A 46 16.24 10.87 -4.39
CA ARG A 46 15.54 11.67 -5.40
C ARG A 46 14.05 11.65 -5.08
N VAL A 47 13.40 12.81 -5.12
CA VAL A 47 12.02 12.97 -4.64
C VAL A 47 11.06 13.37 -5.77
N TRP A 48 9.97 12.64 -5.93
CA TRP A 48 8.97 12.85 -6.99
C TRP A 48 7.61 13.19 -6.40
N LEU A 49 6.99 14.23 -6.95
CA LEU A 49 5.57 14.52 -6.75
C LEU A 49 4.81 14.19 -8.03
N VAL A 50 3.99 13.14 -7.99
CA VAL A 50 3.14 12.70 -9.10
C VAL A 50 1.74 13.28 -8.91
N THR A 51 1.26 14.02 -9.91
CA THR A 51 0.00 14.77 -9.77
C THR A 51 -0.77 14.86 -11.09
N ALA A 52 -2.10 14.89 -10.99
CA ALA A 52 -2.99 15.18 -12.11
C ALA A 52 -3.07 16.68 -12.43
N GLU A 53 -2.60 17.55 -11.53
CA GLU A 53 -2.53 18.99 -11.76
C GLU A 53 -1.53 19.34 -12.87
N GLN A 54 -1.66 20.55 -13.40
CA GLN A 54 -0.69 21.06 -14.36
C GLN A 54 0.69 21.15 -13.70
N PRO A 55 1.73 20.45 -14.22
CA PRO A 55 3.03 20.39 -13.56
C PRO A 55 3.66 21.76 -13.30
N ARG A 56 3.38 22.73 -14.18
CA ARG A 56 3.88 24.10 -14.04
C ARG A 56 3.39 24.75 -12.74
N ASP A 57 2.11 24.64 -12.44
CA ASP A 57 1.49 25.30 -11.29
C ASP A 57 2.03 24.70 -9.99
N VAL A 58 2.19 23.38 -9.97
CA VAL A 58 2.77 22.65 -8.84
C VAL A 58 4.25 23.01 -8.64
N VAL A 59 5.03 23.12 -9.73
CA VAL A 59 6.41 23.60 -9.65
C VAL A 59 6.47 25.02 -9.09
N GLU A 60 5.57 25.92 -9.50
CA GLU A 60 5.50 27.28 -8.97
C GLU A 60 5.18 27.28 -7.47
N ARG A 61 4.25 26.43 -6.99
CA ARG A 61 4.01 26.24 -5.55
C ARG A 61 5.26 25.73 -4.82
N LEU A 62 5.87 24.64 -5.29
CA LEU A 62 7.03 24.01 -4.64
C LEU A 62 8.27 24.92 -4.60
N ARG A 63 8.43 25.85 -5.54
CA ARG A 63 9.50 26.86 -5.51
C ARG A 63 9.41 27.81 -4.31
N THR A 64 8.22 28.01 -3.74
CA THR A 64 8.05 28.85 -2.55
C THR A 64 8.59 28.19 -1.28
N VAL A 65 8.81 26.87 -1.31
CA VAL A 65 9.42 26.09 -0.22
C VAL A 65 10.92 26.00 -0.48
N SER A 66 11.73 26.71 0.31
CA SER A 66 13.14 26.97 0.00
C SER A 66 13.94 25.72 -0.39
N ASP A 67 13.83 24.63 0.38
CA ASP A 67 14.60 23.41 0.14
C ASP A 67 14.10 22.60 -1.07
N LEU A 68 12.78 22.52 -1.29
CA LEU A 68 12.20 21.88 -2.48
C LEU A 68 12.47 22.71 -3.74
N GLY A 69 12.40 24.04 -3.67
CA GLY A 69 12.78 24.95 -4.74
C GLY A 69 14.23 24.76 -5.17
N ALA A 70 15.15 24.69 -4.20
CA ALA A 70 16.55 24.38 -4.47
C ALA A 70 16.71 22.95 -5.03
N ALA A 71 15.93 21.98 -4.55
CA ALA A 71 15.97 20.59 -5.02
C ALA A 71 15.51 20.45 -6.48
N LEU A 72 14.46 21.19 -6.86
CA LEU A 72 13.99 21.29 -8.24
C LEU A 72 15.10 21.84 -9.15
N GLY A 73 15.79 22.90 -8.72
CA GLY A 73 16.87 23.52 -9.50
C GLY A 73 18.06 22.60 -9.80
N ARG A 74 18.35 21.65 -8.90
CA ARG A 74 19.44 20.66 -9.05
C ARG A 74 18.97 19.27 -9.53
N GLY A 75 17.69 19.11 -9.85
CA GLY A 75 17.11 17.83 -10.31
C GLY A 75 16.86 16.77 -9.22
N ALA A 76 17.10 17.11 -7.95
CA ALA A 76 16.84 16.23 -6.81
C ALA A 76 15.34 16.11 -6.49
N ALA A 77 14.54 17.12 -6.84
CA ALA A 77 13.07 17.04 -6.82
C ALA A 77 12.51 17.14 -8.24
N GLN A 78 11.40 16.46 -8.51
CA GLN A 78 10.71 16.51 -9.79
C GLN A 78 9.19 16.44 -9.62
N VAL A 79 8.47 17.28 -10.36
CA VAL A 79 7.01 17.14 -10.54
C VAL A 79 6.78 16.30 -11.79
N VAL A 80 6.06 15.21 -11.65
CA VAL A 80 5.81 14.23 -12.71
C VAL A 80 4.31 14.22 -13.03
N PRO A 81 3.90 14.45 -14.29
CA PRO A 81 2.50 14.34 -14.67
C PRO A 81 1.99 12.92 -14.44
N LEU A 82 0.82 12.78 -13.82
CA LEU A 82 0.18 11.48 -13.58
C LEU A 82 0.04 10.66 -14.86
N THR A 83 -0.32 11.28 -15.98
CA THR A 83 -0.48 10.64 -17.29
C THR A 83 0.82 10.13 -17.91
N SER A 84 1.97 10.67 -17.48
CA SER A 84 3.28 10.18 -17.92
C SER A 84 3.71 8.93 -17.16
N THR A 85 3.31 8.86 -15.88
CA THR A 85 3.61 7.77 -14.96
C THR A 85 2.64 6.62 -15.15
N TYR A 86 1.33 6.90 -15.23
CA TYR A 86 0.24 5.93 -15.35
C TYR A 86 -0.41 6.08 -16.73
N ARG A 87 -0.25 5.05 -17.57
CA ARG A 87 -0.71 5.06 -18.97
C ARG A 87 -1.94 4.18 -19.16
N GLY A 88 -2.81 4.61 -20.07
CA GLY A 88 -4.05 3.88 -20.41
C GLY A 88 -5.25 4.29 -19.58
N ASP A 89 -6.43 3.80 -19.96
CA ASP A 89 -7.68 4.01 -19.21
C ASP A 89 -7.71 3.20 -17.91
N VAL A 90 -7.21 1.97 -17.98
CA VAL A 90 -6.93 1.08 -16.84
C VAL A 90 -5.44 0.77 -16.88
N ILE A 91 -4.77 0.93 -15.74
CA ILE A 91 -3.32 0.71 -15.67
C ILE A 91 -2.99 -0.76 -15.85
N ASP A 92 -1.81 -1.05 -16.41
CA ASP A 92 -1.17 -2.36 -16.29
C ASP A 92 -0.31 -2.36 -15.01
N PRO A 93 -0.69 -3.15 -13.97
CA PRO A 93 0.02 -3.14 -12.70
C PRO A 93 1.49 -3.55 -12.80
N ALA A 94 1.81 -4.55 -13.64
CA ALA A 94 3.18 -5.05 -13.77
C ALA A 94 4.05 -4.06 -14.54
N ALA A 95 3.51 -3.47 -15.61
CA ALA A 95 4.20 -2.42 -16.36
C ALA A 95 4.46 -1.18 -15.48
N GLN A 96 3.51 -0.82 -14.61
CA GLN A 96 3.66 0.29 -13.69
C GLN A 96 4.79 0.07 -12.67
N VAL A 97 4.86 -1.13 -12.08
CA VAL A 97 5.97 -1.49 -11.19
C VAL A 97 7.30 -1.46 -11.93
N ALA A 98 7.37 -1.96 -13.16
CA ALA A 98 8.58 -1.91 -13.98
C ALA A 98 9.03 -0.47 -14.28
N ALA A 99 8.10 0.45 -14.51
CA ALA A 99 8.39 1.87 -14.71
C ALA A 99 9.02 2.52 -13.46
N TYR A 100 8.46 2.27 -12.27
CA TYR A 100 9.05 2.76 -11.03
C TYR A 100 10.37 2.07 -10.67
N ALA A 101 10.53 0.79 -11.01
CA ALA A 101 11.81 0.09 -10.88
C ALA A 101 12.89 0.77 -11.73
N ALA A 102 12.60 1.03 -13.01
CA ALA A 102 13.54 1.74 -13.89
C ALA A 102 13.87 3.15 -13.37
N ALA A 103 12.88 3.89 -12.86
CA ALA A 103 13.09 5.20 -12.26
C ALA A 103 13.97 5.15 -11.00
N THR A 104 13.78 4.13 -10.17
CA THR A 104 14.60 3.91 -8.96
C THR A 104 16.04 3.60 -9.35
N GLU A 105 16.26 2.66 -10.26
CA GLU A 105 17.60 2.32 -10.75
C GLU A 105 18.30 3.51 -11.43
N GLN A 106 17.55 4.35 -12.16
CA GLN A 106 18.09 5.59 -12.72
C GLN A 106 18.53 6.57 -11.62
N ALA A 107 17.74 6.71 -10.54
CA ALA A 107 18.12 7.55 -9.41
C ALA A 107 19.43 7.05 -8.77
N LEU A 108 19.54 5.74 -8.54
CA LEU A 108 20.76 5.11 -8.02
C LEU A 108 21.97 5.34 -8.94
N ALA A 109 21.80 5.13 -10.25
CA ALA A 109 22.85 5.35 -11.24
C ALA A 109 23.32 6.81 -11.33
N THR A 110 22.46 7.76 -10.93
CA THR A 110 22.76 9.20 -10.88
C THR A 110 23.41 9.62 -9.54
N GLY A 111 23.57 8.69 -8.60
CA GLY A 111 24.23 8.91 -7.30
C GLY A 111 23.29 9.23 -6.14
N TYR A 112 21.97 9.08 -6.33
CA TYR A 112 21.02 9.16 -5.22
C TYR A 112 20.98 7.83 -4.45
N THR A 113 20.52 7.85 -3.20
CA THR A 113 20.40 6.66 -2.33
C THR A 113 19.13 5.86 -2.56
N GLY A 114 18.13 6.46 -3.23
CA GLY A 114 16.83 5.85 -3.51
C GLY A 114 15.86 6.80 -4.20
N LEU A 115 14.63 6.34 -4.39
CA LEU A 115 13.51 7.09 -4.95
C LEU A 115 12.38 7.25 -3.92
N ARG A 116 11.99 8.48 -3.64
CA ARG A 116 10.85 8.79 -2.77
C ARG A 116 9.72 9.42 -3.58
N VAL A 117 8.51 8.88 -3.47
CA VAL A 117 7.37 9.30 -4.30
C VAL A 117 6.19 9.71 -3.45
N VAL A 118 5.55 10.84 -3.77
CA VAL A 118 4.17 11.12 -3.35
C VAL A 118 3.32 11.15 -4.61
N ALA A 119 2.22 10.44 -4.63
CA ALA A 119 1.27 10.45 -5.74
C ALA A 119 -0.13 10.77 -5.24
N ASP A 120 -0.79 11.79 -5.81
CA ASP A 120 -2.25 11.84 -5.78
C ASP A 120 -2.78 10.86 -6.84
N ALA A 121 -3.30 9.72 -6.36
CA ALA A 121 -3.79 8.63 -7.19
C ALA A 121 -5.32 8.67 -7.38
N THR A 122 -6.02 9.68 -6.85
CA THR A 122 -7.49 9.77 -6.84
C THR A 122 -8.11 9.51 -8.21
N SER A 123 -7.60 10.16 -9.25
CA SER A 123 -8.15 10.02 -10.61
C SER A 123 -7.93 8.63 -11.26
N LEU A 124 -7.00 7.83 -10.72
CA LEU A 124 -6.65 6.49 -11.19
C LEU A 124 -7.56 5.40 -10.65
N VAL A 125 -8.48 5.72 -9.75
CA VAL A 125 -9.30 4.74 -9.02
C VAL A 125 -10.80 5.05 -9.03
N ARG A 126 -11.23 6.01 -9.86
CA ARG A 126 -12.64 6.50 -9.93
C ARG A 126 -13.68 5.49 -10.41
N THR A 127 -13.25 4.40 -11.07
CA THR A 127 -14.18 3.38 -11.59
C THR A 127 -13.82 2.01 -11.02
N PRO A 128 -14.77 1.07 -10.91
CA PRO A 128 -14.49 -0.25 -10.34
C PRO A 128 -13.35 -1.00 -11.06
N ALA A 129 -13.27 -0.91 -12.39
CA ALA A 129 -12.21 -1.57 -13.16
C ALA A 129 -10.82 -0.94 -12.89
N ARG A 130 -10.78 0.39 -12.79
CA ARG A 130 -9.57 1.15 -12.46
C ARG A 130 -9.11 0.86 -11.03
N LEU A 131 -10.03 0.89 -10.07
CA LEU A 131 -9.78 0.57 -8.67
C LEU A 131 -9.24 -0.86 -8.48
N ALA A 132 -9.83 -1.85 -9.15
CA ALA A 132 -9.36 -3.23 -9.10
C ALA A 132 -7.92 -3.38 -9.64
N ALA A 133 -7.62 -2.75 -10.78
CA ALA A 133 -6.27 -2.75 -11.33
C ALA A 133 -5.27 -2.01 -10.43
N PHE A 134 -5.68 -0.89 -9.85
CA PHE A 134 -4.82 -0.10 -8.96
C PHE A 134 -4.53 -0.83 -7.65
N ALA A 135 -5.52 -1.46 -7.02
CA ALA A 135 -5.30 -2.26 -5.81
C ALA A 135 -4.31 -3.41 -6.05
N ARG A 136 -4.35 -4.03 -7.25
CA ARG A 136 -3.33 -5.01 -7.65
C ARG A 136 -1.94 -4.39 -7.77
N TYR A 137 -1.85 -3.20 -8.37
CA TYR A 137 -0.60 -2.44 -8.43
C TYR A 137 -0.06 -2.13 -7.03
N GLU A 138 -0.91 -1.71 -6.09
CA GLU A 138 -0.48 -1.39 -4.71
C GLU A 138 0.18 -2.57 -4.02
N HIS A 139 -0.34 -3.79 -4.20
CA HIS A 139 0.31 -4.97 -3.65
C HIS A 139 1.66 -5.28 -4.32
N LEU A 140 1.75 -5.13 -5.65
CA LEU A 140 2.96 -5.43 -6.40
C LEU A 140 4.07 -4.40 -6.14
N ILE A 141 3.72 -3.11 -6.03
CA ILE A 141 4.70 -2.06 -5.74
C ILE A 141 5.18 -2.14 -4.29
N ASP A 142 4.30 -2.48 -3.35
CA ASP A 142 4.70 -2.74 -1.96
C ASP A 142 5.77 -3.83 -1.90
N ARG A 143 5.55 -4.95 -2.60
CA ARG A 143 6.53 -6.05 -2.69
C ARG A 143 7.86 -5.60 -3.30
N TYR A 144 7.82 -4.72 -4.30
CA TYR A 144 9.04 -4.13 -4.86
C TYR A 144 9.79 -3.30 -3.80
N MET A 145 9.08 -2.41 -3.10
CA MET A 145 9.65 -1.52 -2.08
C MET A 145 10.28 -2.32 -0.93
N ARG A 146 9.70 -3.45 -0.52
CA ARG A 146 10.28 -4.32 0.53
C ARG A 146 11.74 -4.74 0.31
N THR A 147 12.21 -4.75 -0.93
CA THR A 147 13.58 -5.22 -1.28
C THR A 147 14.40 -4.19 -2.05
N ARG A 148 13.86 -3.00 -2.29
CA ARG A 148 14.45 -1.99 -3.18
C ARG A 148 14.35 -0.60 -2.56
N PRO A 149 15.32 0.30 -2.82
CA PRO A 149 15.37 1.63 -2.21
C PRO A 149 14.35 2.59 -2.83
N MET A 150 13.08 2.27 -2.63
CA MET A 150 11.95 3.11 -2.99
C MET A 150 10.99 3.20 -1.80
N SER A 151 10.47 4.40 -1.57
CA SER A 151 9.35 4.65 -0.66
C SER A 151 8.27 5.45 -1.37
N ALA A 152 7.02 5.21 -1.00
CA ALA A 152 5.91 5.98 -1.55
C ALA A 152 4.78 6.27 -0.57
N VAL A 153 4.13 7.40 -0.83
CA VAL A 153 2.82 7.75 -0.30
C VAL A 153 1.82 7.82 -1.44
N CYS A 154 0.75 7.05 -1.33
CA CYS A 154 -0.40 7.10 -2.23
C CYS A 154 -1.54 7.88 -1.56
N GLY A 155 -1.91 9.01 -2.17
CA GLY A 155 -2.95 9.93 -1.73
C GLY A 155 -4.30 9.69 -2.41
N TYR A 156 -5.38 9.80 -1.64
CA TYR A 156 -6.76 9.56 -2.09
C TYR A 156 -7.74 10.60 -1.51
N ASP A 157 -8.41 11.39 -2.36
CA ASP A 157 -9.50 12.28 -1.94
C ASP A 157 -10.74 11.46 -1.59
N ARG A 158 -11.00 11.34 -0.29
CA ARG A 158 -12.11 10.54 0.25
C ARG A 158 -13.47 11.11 -0.12
N ARG A 159 -13.60 12.42 -0.29
CA ARG A 159 -14.87 13.06 -0.68
C ARG A 159 -15.26 12.67 -2.10
N GLU A 160 -14.27 12.37 -2.94
CA GLU A 160 -14.49 11.98 -4.32
C GLU A 160 -14.72 10.47 -4.47
N LEU A 161 -13.95 9.66 -3.75
CA LEU A 161 -13.97 8.20 -3.88
C LEU A 161 -15.00 7.52 -2.96
N GLY A 162 -15.34 8.15 -1.85
CA GLY A 162 -16.16 7.57 -0.78
C GLY A 162 -15.39 6.58 0.09
N ASP A 163 -15.96 6.25 1.26
CA ASP A 163 -15.30 5.45 2.28
C ASP A 163 -14.97 4.02 1.81
N GLN A 164 -15.83 3.41 1.00
CA GLN A 164 -15.62 2.04 0.53
C GLN A 164 -14.37 1.91 -0.35
N ALA A 165 -14.22 2.76 -1.37
CA ALA A 165 -13.06 2.70 -2.26
C ALA A 165 -11.76 3.04 -1.50
N VAL A 166 -11.81 4.00 -0.58
CA VAL A 166 -10.68 4.31 0.30
C VAL A 166 -10.33 3.12 1.19
N ALA A 167 -11.30 2.41 1.78
CA ALA A 167 -11.03 1.23 2.60
C ALA A 167 -10.38 0.10 1.79
N GLU A 168 -10.83 -0.11 0.54
CA GLU A 168 -10.25 -1.09 -0.40
C GLU A 168 -8.80 -0.79 -0.79
N LEU A 169 -8.40 0.48 -0.77
CA LEU A 169 -7.02 0.90 -1.04
C LEU A 169 -6.17 0.93 0.23
N ALA A 170 -6.72 1.46 1.32
CA ALA A 170 -6.01 1.59 2.59
C ALA A 170 -5.63 0.24 3.19
N CYS A 171 -6.47 -0.78 3.04
CA CYS A 171 -6.15 -2.13 3.49
C CYS A 171 -5.00 -2.77 2.68
N MET A 172 -4.68 -2.28 1.49
CA MET A 172 -3.57 -2.80 0.67
C MET A 172 -2.19 -2.23 1.03
N HIS A 173 -2.13 -1.33 2.01
CA HIS A 173 -0.90 -0.67 2.45
C HIS A 173 -0.52 -1.12 3.87
N PRO A 174 0.79 -1.29 4.17
CA PRO A 174 1.26 -1.64 5.51
C PRO A 174 0.97 -0.55 6.54
N GLU A 175 0.88 0.71 6.12
CA GLU A 175 0.59 1.84 7.00
C GLU A 175 -0.23 2.93 6.31
N GLY A 176 -0.78 3.85 7.10
CA GLY A 176 -1.59 4.94 6.58
C GLY A 176 -2.34 5.69 7.67
N ASN A 177 -3.11 6.71 7.28
CA ASN A 177 -3.89 7.56 8.19
C ASN A 177 -5.40 7.26 8.16
N ALA A 178 -5.85 6.25 7.41
CA ALA A 178 -7.25 5.86 7.40
C ALA A 178 -7.58 5.10 8.70
N ASP A 179 -8.11 5.81 9.69
CA ASP A 179 -8.30 5.35 11.07
C ASP A 179 -9.18 4.09 11.18
N ASP A 180 -10.10 3.88 10.25
CA ASP A 180 -11.05 2.75 10.25
C ASP A 180 -10.51 1.49 9.52
N THR A 181 -9.22 1.46 9.19
CA THR A 181 -8.59 0.30 8.52
C THR A 181 -8.42 -0.86 9.52
N LEU A 182 -9.41 -1.74 9.59
CA LEU A 182 -9.44 -2.86 10.54
C LEU A 182 -8.34 -3.90 10.30
N PHE A 183 -8.04 -4.20 9.04
CA PHE A 183 -6.97 -5.12 8.65
C PHE A 183 -6.14 -4.54 7.50
N ARG A 184 -4.94 -5.09 7.31
CA ARG A 184 -4.07 -4.77 6.18
C ARG A 184 -3.56 -6.05 5.53
N LEU A 185 -3.54 -6.06 4.20
CA LEU A 185 -2.95 -7.06 3.32
C LEU A 185 -1.82 -6.39 2.53
N HIS A 186 -0.58 -6.67 2.91
CA HIS A 186 0.61 -6.05 2.32
C HIS A 186 1.64 -7.13 1.98
N ALA A 187 2.74 -6.77 1.34
CA ALA A 187 3.84 -7.68 1.08
C ALA A 187 4.56 -8.07 2.39
N CYS A 188 5.13 -9.26 2.39
CA CYS A 188 6.02 -9.78 3.42
C CYS A 188 7.46 -9.86 2.88
N ASP A 189 8.43 -10.19 3.75
CA ASP A 189 9.79 -10.38 3.29
C ASP A 189 9.90 -11.61 2.36
N PRO A 190 10.86 -11.62 1.41
CA PRO A 190 11.08 -12.75 0.54
C PRO A 190 11.31 -14.05 1.34
N GLY A 191 10.44 -15.04 1.13
CA GLY A 191 10.51 -16.35 1.80
C GLY A 191 9.47 -16.55 2.91
N ASP A 192 8.85 -15.48 3.42
CA ASP A 192 7.87 -15.59 4.50
C ASP A 192 6.49 -16.06 4.01
N GLY A 193 6.15 -15.74 2.76
CA GLY A 193 4.92 -16.17 2.11
C GLY A 193 4.56 -15.36 0.87
N ALA A 194 3.29 -15.44 0.49
CA ALA A 194 2.72 -14.68 -0.62
C ALA A 194 2.39 -13.24 -0.23
N ALA A 195 1.92 -13.03 1.01
CA ALA A 195 1.59 -11.72 1.57
C ALA A 195 1.60 -11.78 3.10
N ALA A 196 1.56 -10.61 3.74
CA ALA A 196 1.35 -10.45 5.16
C ALA A 196 -0.03 -9.87 5.49
N LEU A 197 -0.56 -10.27 6.65
CA LEU A 197 -1.80 -9.83 7.24
C LEU A 197 -1.56 -9.23 8.62
N SER A 198 -2.13 -8.06 8.87
CA SER A 198 -2.13 -7.42 10.17
C SER A 198 -3.51 -6.85 10.51
N GLY A 199 -3.75 -6.56 11.79
CA GLY A 199 -5.04 -6.04 12.23
C GLY A 199 -6.04 -7.11 12.67
N GLU A 200 -7.32 -6.94 12.36
CA GLU A 200 -8.41 -7.78 12.84
C GLU A 200 -9.32 -8.19 11.69
N LEU A 201 -9.53 -9.49 11.54
CA LEU A 201 -10.39 -10.08 10.52
C LEU A 201 -11.61 -10.71 11.19
N ASP A 202 -12.79 -10.22 10.83
CA ASP A 202 -14.05 -10.75 11.34
C ASP A 202 -15.13 -10.76 10.25
N LYS A 203 -16.28 -11.34 10.56
CA LYS A 203 -17.41 -11.39 9.64
C LYS A 203 -17.87 -10.03 9.11
N PHE A 204 -17.62 -8.93 9.81
CA PHE A 204 -18.07 -7.59 9.41
C PHE A 204 -17.14 -6.99 8.35
N ASN A 205 -15.88 -7.40 8.29
CA ASN A 205 -14.94 -6.97 7.25
C ASN A 205 -14.59 -8.06 6.24
N LEU A 206 -15.29 -9.19 6.26
CA LEU A 206 -15.09 -10.31 5.35
C LEU A 206 -15.20 -9.92 3.86
N GLU A 207 -16.15 -9.07 3.49
CA GLU A 207 -16.34 -8.62 2.10
C GLU A 207 -15.13 -7.80 1.60
N LEU A 208 -14.62 -6.91 2.45
CA LEU A 208 -13.42 -6.14 2.16
C LEU A 208 -12.20 -7.07 2.07
N PHE A 209 -12.07 -8.03 2.99
CA PHE A 209 -10.99 -9.03 3.00
C PHE A 209 -10.99 -9.92 1.75
N SER A 210 -12.16 -10.41 1.33
CA SER A 210 -12.29 -11.21 0.12
C SER A 210 -11.90 -10.42 -1.12
N THR A 211 -12.35 -9.17 -1.20
CA THR A 211 -12.06 -8.26 -2.31
C THR A 211 -10.57 -7.94 -2.38
N ALA A 212 -9.93 -7.70 -1.23
CA ALA A 212 -8.49 -7.43 -1.14
C ALA A 212 -7.67 -8.63 -1.65
N LEU A 213 -7.99 -9.86 -1.21
CA LEU A 213 -7.28 -11.07 -1.65
C LEU A 213 -7.47 -11.37 -3.14
N ASP A 214 -8.68 -11.21 -3.66
CA ASP A 214 -8.96 -11.40 -5.09
C ASP A 214 -8.19 -10.39 -5.95
N ARG A 215 -8.06 -9.13 -5.49
CA ARG A 215 -7.33 -8.07 -6.21
C ARG A 215 -5.81 -8.18 -6.09
N ALA A 216 -5.31 -8.61 -4.94
CA ALA A 216 -3.89 -8.91 -4.76
C ALA A 216 -3.41 -9.98 -5.74
N ASP A 217 -4.32 -10.86 -6.19
CA ASP A 217 -4.08 -11.90 -7.18
C ASP A 217 -2.87 -12.77 -6.80
N LEU A 218 -2.84 -13.17 -5.52
CA LEU A 218 -1.75 -13.94 -4.93
C LEU A 218 -1.60 -15.29 -5.67
N ARG A 219 -0.36 -15.79 -5.70
CA ARG A 219 -0.02 -17.05 -6.36
C ARG A 219 0.48 -18.05 -5.33
N PRO A 220 -0.16 -19.23 -5.23
CA PRO A 220 0.39 -20.32 -4.44
C PRO A 220 1.76 -20.74 -4.96
N VAL A 221 2.61 -21.21 -4.04
CA VAL A 221 3.93 -21.80 -4.34
C VAL A 221 3.93 -23.20 -3.76
N ASP A 222 4.35 -24.19 -4.56
CA ASP A 222 4.39 -25.60 -4.17
C ASP A 222 3.08 -26.14 -3.58
N GLY A 223 1.94 -25.66 -4.10
CA GLY A 223 0.61 -26.06 -3.65
C GLY A 223 0.14 -25.37 -2.37
N GLU A 224 0.84 -24.33 -1.91
CA GLU A 224 0.53 -23.61 -0.67
C GLU A 224 0.35 -22.11 -0.89
N LEU A 225 -0.72 -21.55 -0.33
CA LEU A 225 -0.93 -20.11 -0.22
C LEU A 225 -0.57 -19.69 1.21
N VAL A 226 0.68 -19.26 1.39
CA VAL A 226 1.22 -18.89 2.70
C VAL A 226 0.96 -17.41 2.98
N LEU A 227 0.29 -17.10 4.09
CA LEU A 227 0.08 -15.74 4.60
C LEU A 227 0.79 -15.55 5.93
N TRP A 228 1.69 -14.57 5.98
CA TRP A 228 2.40 -14.18 7.19
C TRP A 228 1.53 -13.27 8.07
N ALA A 229 1.22 -13.67 9.28
CA ALA A 229 0.21 -13.04 10.12
C ALA A 229 0.68 -12.89 11.58
N SER A 230 1.95 -12.50 11.77
CA SER A 230 2.52 -12.21 13.10
C SER A 230 1.77 -11.09 13.84
N ASP A 231 1.37 -10.05 13.10
CA ASP A 231 0.72 -8.84 13.60
C ASP A 231 -0.81 -8.88 13.49
N LEU A 232 -1.36 -10.04 13.13
CA LEU A 232 -2.79 -10.28 13.16
C LEU A 232 -3.24 -10.42 14.63
N ARG A 233 -4.16 -9.55 15.04
CA ARG A 233 -4.70 -9.48 16.39
C ARG A 233 -5.90 -10.41 16.60
N PHE A 234 -6.70 -10.60 15.56
CA PHE A 234 -7.90 -11.44 15.60
C PHE A 234 -8.21 -11.99 14.21
N ILE A 235 -8.72 -13.22 14.17
CA ILE A 235 -9.35 -13.83 13.00
C ILE A 235 -10.47 -14.76 13.45
N ASP A 236 -11.67 -14.60 12.89
CA ASP A 236 -12.79 -15.50 13.15
C ASP A 236 -12.87 -16.68 12.18
N HIS A 237 -13.81 -17.58 12.44
CA HIS A 237 -14.01 -18.76 11.61
C HIS A 237 -14.57 -18.48 10.22
N HIS A 238 -15.27 -17.36 10.00
CA HIS A 238 -15.79 -17.00 8.68
C HIS A 238 -14.62 -16.62 7.75
N CYS A 239 -13.68 -15.81 8.24
CA CYS A 239 -12.47 -15.44 7.51
C CYS A 239 -11.56 -16.66 7.26
N LEU A 240 -11.37 -17.55 8.25
CA LEU A 240 -10.60 -18.79 8.07
C LEU A 240 -11.23 -19.71 7.02
N THR A 241 -12.56 -19.88 7.06
CA THR A 241 -13.32 -20.70 6.10
C THR A 241 -13.20 -20.11 4.69
N TRP A 242 -13.35 -18.80 4.55
CA TRP A 242 -13.21 -18.13 3.26
C TRP A 242 -11.79 -18.27 2.70
N LEU A 243 -10.75 -18.05 3.52
CA LEU A 243 -9.35 -18.18 3.11
C LEU A 243 -9.03 -19.60 2.63
N ARG A 244 -9.50 -20.62 3.35
CA ARG A 244 -9.43 -22.03 2.93
C ARG A 244 -10.05 -22.23 1.54
N ASP A 245 -11.28 -21.73 1.34
CA ASP A 245 -11.99 -21.91 0.09
C ASP A 245 -11.36 -21.12 -1.07
N HIS A 246 -10.80 -19.96 -0.79
CA HIS A 246 -10.01 -19.19 -1.75
C HIS A 246 -8.75 -19.95 -2.17
N ALA A 247 -7.95 -20.46 -1.23
CA ALA A 247 -6.77 -21.27 -1.56
C ALA A 247 -7.15 -22.53 -2.36
N ARG A 248 -8.26 -23.20 -2.00
CA ARG A 248 -8.78 -24.37 -2.75
C ARG A 248 -9.15 -24.02 -4.19
N ARG A 249 -9.77 -22.86 -4.44
CA ARG A 249 -10.05 -22.40 -5.83
C ARG A 249 -8.78 -22.19 -6.64
N LEU A 250 -7.67 -21.84 -5.98
CA LEU A 250 -6.34 -21.75 -6.57
C LEU A 250 -5.60 -23.09 -6.65
N GLY A 251 -6.23 -24.21 -6.26
CA GLY A 251 -5.61 -25.53 -6.24
C GLY A 251 -4.58 -25.72 -5.12
N ALA A 252 -4.70 -24.97 -4.02
CA ALA A 252 -3.72 -24.90 -2.95
C ALA A 252 -4.31 -25.12 -1.54
N THR A 253 -3.44 -25.37 -0.57
CA THR A 253 -3.74 -25.34 0.86
C THR A 253 -3.42 -23.95 1.42
N ALA A 254 -4.33 -23.36 2.20
CA ALA A 254 -4.04 -22.12 2.90
C ALA A 254 -3.11 -22.39 4.09
N VAL A 255 -2.06 -21.58 4.27
CA VAL A 255 -1.17 -21.67 5.42
C VAL A 255 -1.11 -20.30 6.09
N LEU A 256 -1.64 -20.20 7.31
CA LEU A 256 -1.60 -18.98 8.10
C LEU A 256 -0.48 -19.08 9.14
N ARG A 257 0.59 -18.31 8.97
CA ARG A 257 1.71 -18.25 9.92
C ARG A 257 1.44 -17.16 10.95
N THR A 258 1.03 -17.51 12.15
CA THR A 258 0.64 -16.53 13.18
C THR A 258 1.12 -16.91 14.58
N SER A 259 1.28 -15.92 15.45
CA SER A 259 1.52 -16.12 16.88
C SER A 259 0.22 -16.48 17.65
N ARG A 260 -0.93 -16.43 16.98
CA ARG A 260 -2.26 -16.62 17.57
C ARG A 260 -2.67 -18.09 17.64
N SER A 261 -2.49 -18.70 18.81
CA SER A 261 -2.97 -20.07 19.07
C SER A 261 -4.49 -20.25 18.96
N THR A 262 -5.28 -19.17 19.07
CA THR A 262 -6.73 -19.19 18.88
C THR A 262 -7.13 -19.55 17.45
N ALA A 263 -6.37 -19.13 16.43
CA ALA A 263 -6.65 -19.48 15.05
C ALA A 263 -6.47 -20.98 14.80
N ALA A 264 -5.40 -21.57 15.34
CA ALA A 264 -5.16 -23.02 15.27
C ALA A 264 -6.30 -23.79 15.96
N ARG A 265 -6.70 -23.38 17.17
CA ARG A 265 -7.83 -23.99 17.89
C ARG A 265 -9.15 -23.91 17.11
N LEU A 266 -9.42 -22.81 16.41
CA LEU A 266 -10.62 -22.69 15.57
C LEU A 266 -10.57 -23.64 14.38
N VAL A 267 -9.42 -23.78 13.72
CA VAL A 267 -9.22 -24.73 12.63
C VAL A 267 -9.45 -26.17 13.09
N ASP A 268 -8.89 -26.54 14.24
CA ASP A 268 -9.04 -27.88 14.83
C ASP A 268 -10.48 -28.15 15.27
N LEU A 269 -11.12 -27.20 15.97
CA LEU A 269 -12.48 -27.37 16.51
C LEU A 269 -13.54 -27.51 15.40
N LEU A 270 -13.32 -26.86 14.26
CA LEU A 270 -14.25 -26.84 13.13
C LEU A 270 -13.87 -27.84 12.03
N ASP A 271 -12.83 -28.65 12.23
CA ASP A 271 -12.32 -29.63 11.28
C ASP A 271 -12.10 -29.04 9.87
N LEU A 272 -11.48 -27.85 9.82
CA LEU A 272 -11.27 -27.12 8.57
C LEU A 272 -10.10 -27.72 7.76
N SER A 273 -10.36 -28.82 7.06
CA SER A 273 -9.41 -29.40 6.10
C SER A 273 -8.98 -28.40 5.01
N GLY A 274 -7.72 -28.39 4.58
CA GLY A 274 -7.24 -27.48 3.52
C GLY A 274 -6.85 -26.06 3.98
N ILE A 275 -6.83 -25.82 5.30
CA ILE A 275 -6.11 -24.71 5.91
C ILE A 275 -5.24 -25.25 7.06
N ARG A 276 -4.04 -24.71 7.22
CA ARG A 276 -3.11 -25.03 8.30
C ARG A 276 -2.71 -23.75 9.00
N VAL A 277 -2.52 -23.83 10.32
CA VAL A 277 -1.99 -22.72 11.11
C VAL A 277 -0.62 -23.13 11.63
N GLU A 278 0.38 -22.32 11.31
CA GLU A 278 1.77 -22.51 11.72
C GLU A 278 2.17 -21.38 12.67
N ALA A 279 3.11 -21.65 13.58
CA ALA A 279 3.67 -20.61 14.42
C ALA A 279 4.55 -19.67 13.57
N ALA A 280 4.28 -18.37 13.61
CA ALA A 280 5.21 -17.36 13.12
C ALA A 280 6.48 -17.39 14.00
N ARG A 281 7.66 -17.60 13.41
CA ARG A 281 8.95 -17.63 14.12
C ARG A 281 9.73 -16.35 13.87
#